data_AF-A0A522RGL8-F1
#
_entry.id   AF-A0A522RGL8-F1
#
_cell.length_a   1.000
_cell.length_b   1.000
_cell.length_c   1.000
_cell.angle_alpha   90.00
_cell.angle_beta   90.00
_cell.angle_gamma   90.00
#
_symmetry.space_group_name_H-M   'P 1'
#
loop_
_entity.id
_entity.type
_entity.pdbx_description
1 polymer ?
#
loop_
_entity_poly.entity_id
_entity_poly.type
_entity_poly.pdbx_seq_one_letter_code
_entity_poly.pdbx_strand_id
1 'polypeptide(L)' 'MTNKTVQKINEAQQSATKDAIRLNKALGLPYYVVREDKVYSITPDDKEHFVKKALFGTRKVKERYFKLNHGQ' A
#
# COMPACT_ATOMS: atom_id res chain seq x y z
N MET A 1 17.31 14.09 7.33
CA MET A 1 16.77 12.96 8.12
C MET A 1 17.86 11.91 8.21
N THR A 2 18.27 11.54 9.42
CA THR A 2 19.41 10.63 9.65
C THR A 2 19.08 9.21 9.15
N ASN A 3 19.98 8.66 8.34
CA ASN A 3 19.86 7.37 7.65
C ASN A 3 19.37 6.22 8.55
N LYS A 4 19.74 6.24 9.84
CA LYS A 4 19.33 5.27 10.88
C LYS A 4 17.82 5.24 11.17
N THR A 5 17.12 6.36 11.07
CA THR A 5 15.66 6.40 11.34
C THR A 5 14.87 5.79 10.19
N VAL A 6 15.28 6.06 8.95
CA VAL A 6 14.68 5.47 7.74
C VAL A 6 14.87 3.96 7.74
N GLN A 7 16.07 3.48 8.12
CA GLN A 7 16.35 2.06 8.21
C GLN A 7 15.41 1.34 9.20
N LYS A 8 15.22 1.90 10.41
CA LYS A 8 14.31 1.31 11.42
C LYS A 8 12.86 1.28 10.94
N ILE A 9 12.41 2.33 10.25
CA ILE A 9 11.06 2.38 9.67
C ILE A 9 10.90 1.27 8.62
N ASN A 10 11.91 1.08 7.75
CA ASN A 10 11.89 0.02 6.75
C ASN A 10 11.87 -1.38 7.39
N GLU A 11 12.66 -1.61 8.44
CA GLU A 11 12.66 -2.87 9.19
C GLU A 11 11.29 -3.15 9.83
N ALA A 12 10.69 -2.15 10.48
CA ALA A 12 9.36 -2.27 11.06
C ALA A 12 8.29 -2.57 9.99
N GLN A 13 8.36 -1.90 8.85
CA GLN A 13 7.46 -2.14 7.71
C GLN A 13 7.60 -3.57 7.17
N GLN A 14 8.83 -4.07 7.03
CA GLN A 14 9.07 -5.44 6.58
C GLN A 14 8.52 -6.48 7.57
N SER A 15 8.71 -6.26 8.87
CA SER A 15 8.17 -7.16 9.90
C SER A 15 6.63 -7.19 9.86
N ALA A 16 5.99 -6.02 9.88
CA ALA A 16 4.54 -5.92 9.83
C ALA A 16 3.95 -6.58 8.57
N THR A 17 4.64 -6.43 7.43
CA THR A 17 4.23 -7.08 6.17
C THR A 17 4.30 -8.60 6.29
N LYS A 18 5.38 -9.15 6.86
CA LYS A 18 5.53 -10.60 7.06
C LYS A 18 4.43 -11.16 7.97
N ASP A 19 4.14 -10.47 9.07
CA ASP A 19 3.11 -10.90 10.01
C ASP A 19 1.71 -10.86 9.38
N ALA A 20 1.40 -9.81 8.61
CA ALA A 20 0.15 -9.70 7.87
C ALA A 20 -0.03 -10.84 6.84
N ILE A 21 1.04 -11.17 6.09
CA ILE A 21 1.02 -12.29 5.14
C ILE A 21 0.76 -13.61 5.89
N ARG A 22 1.48 -13.86 6.99
CA ARG A 22 1.33 -15.07 7.79
C ARG A 22 -0.08 -15.21 8.35
N LEU A 23 -0.64 -14.12 8.89
CA LEU A 23 -2.00 -14.09 9.42
C LEU A 23 -3.02 -14.36 8.33
N ASN A 24 -2.91 -13.69 7.18
CA ASN A 24 -3.84 -13.90 6.07
C ASN A 24 -3.80 -15.33 5.55
N LYS A 25 -2.60 -15.93 5.42
CA LYS A 25 -2.46 -17.36 5.09
C LYS A 25 -3.15 -18.26 6.12
N ALA A 26 -2.94 -18.01 7.41
CA ALA A 26 -3.56 -18.80 8.48
C ALA A 26 -5.09 -18.68 8.50
N LEU A 27 -5.64 -17.53 8.10
CA LEU A 27 -7.08 -17.28 8.03
C LEU A 27 -7.71 -17.68 6.69
N GLY A 28 -6.95 -18.18 5.73
CA GLY A 28 -7.47 -18.47 4.39
C GLY A 28 -7.93 -17.20 3.65
N LEU A 29 -7.30 -16.06 3.92
CA LEU A 29 -7.59 -14.78 3.27
C LEU A 29 -6.52 -14.44 2.22
N PRO A 30 -6.91 -13.80 1.10
CA PRO A 30 -5.94 -13.30 0.15
C PRO A 30 -5.13 -12.14 0.76
N TYR A 31 -3.89 -11.96 0.29
CA TYR A 31 -3.04 -10.82 0.65
C TYR A 31 -2.48 -10.14 -0.59
N TYR A 32 -2.20 -8.85 -0.48
CA TYR A 32 -1.73 -8.05 -1.60
C TYR A 32 -0.22 -7.84 -1.53
N VAL A 33 0.47 -8.00 -2.65
CA VAL A 33 1.89 -7.70 -2.79
C VAL A 33 2.12 -6.78 -3.97
N VAL A 34 3.17 -5.96 -3.88
CA VAL A 34 3.60 -5.15 -5.01
C VAL A 34 4.92 -5.66 -5.54
N ARG A 35 4.96 -5.95 -6.84
CA ARG A 35 6.16 -6.32 -7.60
C ARG A 35 6.13 -5.59 -8.93
N GLU A 36 7.27 -5.06 -9.37
CA GLU A 36 7.42 -4.44 -10.71
C GLU A 36 6.33 -3.40 -11.04
N ASP A 37 6.04 -2.48 -10.12
CA ASP A 37 4.98 -1.46 -10.24
C ASP A 37 3.57 -2.04 -10.46
N LYS A 38 3.31 -3.27 -10.05
CA LYS A 38 2.01 -3.94 -10.15
C LYS A 38 1.59 -4.48 -8.80
N VAL A 39 0.30 -4.34 -8.50
CA VAL A 39 -0.35 -4.93 -7.34
C VAL A 39 -0.89 -6.29 -7.75
N TYR A 40 -0.49 -7.32 -7.01
CA TYR A 40 -0.98 -8.68 -7.13
C TYR A 40 -1.77 -9.04 -5.88
N SER A 41 -2.87 -9.77 -6.06
CA SER A 41 -3.56 -10.48 -4.99
C SER A 41 -3.06 -11.91 -5.00
N ILE A 42 -2.50 -12.37 -3.89
CA ILE A 42 -2.11 -13.76 -3.69
C ILE A 42 -3.18 -14.41 -2.83
N THR A 43 -3.82 -15.43 -3.36
CA THR A 43 -4.78 -16.25 -2.62
C THR A 43 -4.06 -17.20 -1.66
N PRO A 44 -4.77 -17.81 -0.70
CA PRO A 44 -4.17 -18.74 0.27
C PRO A 44 -3.54 -19.99 -0.36
N ASP A 45 -3.97 -20.37 -1.56
CA ASP A 45 -3.40 -21.45 -2.38
C ASP A 45 -2.21 -21.00 -3.26
N ASP A 46 -1.62 -19.84 -2.92
CA ASP A 46 -0.45 -19.24 -3.58
C ASP A 46 -0.67 -18.90 -5.06
N LYS A 47 -1.92 -18.81 -5.55
CA LYS A 47 -2.21 -18.30 -6.89
C LYS A 47 -2.11 -16.78 -6.92
N GLU A 48 -1.45 -16.27 -7.94
CA GLU A 48 -1.25 -14.83 -8.13
C GLU A 48 -2.24 -14.27 -9.15
N HIS A 49 -2.96 -13.22 -8.76
CA HIS A 49 -3.87 -12.49 -9.63
C HIS A 49 -3.40 -11.04 -9.77
N PHE A 50 -3.18 -10.61 -11.00
CA PHE A 50 -2.92 -9.20 -11.27
C PHE A 50 -4.17 -8.37 -10.95
N VAL A 51 -4.00 -7.32 -10.15
CA VAL A 51 -5.10 -6.42 -9.76
C VAL A 51 -5.02 -5.13 -10.56
N LYS A 52 -3.89 -4.43 -10.47
CA LYS A 52 -3.70 -3.12 -11.11
C LYS A 52 -2.25 -2.69 -11.10
N LYS A 53 -1.90 -1.69 -11.91
CA LYS A 53 -0.63 -0.97 -11.77
C LYS A 53 -0.60 -0.22 -10.44
N ALA A 54 0.50 -0.36 -9.70
CA ALA A 54 0.73 0.36 -8.47
C ALA A 54 1.06 1.82 -8.79
N LEU A 55 0.19 2.73 -8.36
CA LEU A 55 0.41 4.17 -8.49
C LEU A 55 1.17 4.65 -7.25
N PHE A 56 2.49 4.44 -7.22
CA PHE A 56 3.34 5.07 -6.21
C PHE A 56 3.88 6.39 -6.75
N GLY A 57 3.47 7.50 -6.13
CA GLY A 57 3.92 8.85 -6.50
C GLY A 57 2.97 9.95 -6.00
N THR A 58 3.48 11.18 -5.97
CA THR A 58 2.69 12.40 -5.66
C THR A 58 1.70 12.64 -6.80
N ARG A 59 0.43 12.28 -6.61
CA ARG A 59 -0.62 12.72 -7.54
C ARG A 59 -0.81 14.23 -7.33
N LYS A 60 -0.60 15.03 -8.38
CA LYS A 60 -0.97 16.46 -8.38
C LYS A 60 -2.49 16.53 -8.21
N VAL A 61 -2.96 16.66 -6.98
CA VAL A 61 -4.38 16.89 -6.69
C VAL A 61 -4.69 18.24 -7.32
N LYS A 62 -5.56 18.26 -8.34
CA LYS A 62 -6.08 19.54 -8.85
C LYS A 62 -6.82 20.17 -7.67
N GLU A 63 -6.31 21.26 -7.14
CA GLU A 63 -7.00 22.07 -6.15
C GLU A 63 -8.39 22.39 -6.71
N ARG A 64 -9.42 21.83 -6.06
CA ARG A 64 -10.79 22.25 -6.32
C ARG A 64 -10.99 23.52 -5.51
N TYR A 65 -10.94 24.67 -6.17
CA TYR A 65 -11.37 25.93 -5.58
C TYR A 65 -12.87 25.85 -5.33
N PHE A 66 -13.27 25.84 -4.07
CA PHE A 66 -14.64 26.15 -3.67
C PHE A 66 -14.72 27.66 -3.48
N LYS A 67 -15.47 28.35 -4.34
CA LYS A 67 -15.91 29.72 -4.03
C LYS A 67 -16.90 29.60 -2.88
N LEU A 68 -16.48 29.98 -1.67
CA LEU A 68 -17.41 30.37 -0.63
C LEU A 68 -18.10 31.63 -1.11
N ASN A 69 -19.37 31.51 -1.50
CA ASN A 69 -20.22 32.69 -1.61
C ASN A 69 -20.33 33.26 -0.20
N HIS A 70 -19.72 34.42 0.02
CA HIS A 70 -19.89 35.18 1.26
C HIS A 70 -21.39 35.41 1.50
N GLY A 71 -21.75 35.35 2.78
CA GLY A 71 -23.09 35.14 3.29
C GLY A 71 -24.16 36.10 2.77
N GLN A 72 -25.37 35.55 2.77
CA GLN A 72 -26.58 36.33 3.07
C GLN A 72 -26.94 36.11 4.53
#